data_AF-A0A8S3FTJ1-F1
#
_entry.id   AF-A0A8S3FTJ1-F1
#
_cell.length_a   1.000
_cell.length_b   1.000
_cell.length_c   1.000
_cell.angle_alpha   90.00
_cell.angle_beta   90.00
_cell.angle_gamma   90.00
#
_symmetry.space_group_name_H-M   'P 1'
#
loop_
_entity.id
_entity.type
_entity.pdbx_description
1 polymer ?
#
loop_
_entity_poly.entity_id
_entity_poly.type
_entity_poly.pdbx_seq_one_letter_code
_entity_poly.pdbx_strand_id
1 'polypeptide(L)'
;MKRLYELITPEQFQRVKQDEKYRKLLFTLAFFHSIVIERKKFLQLGWNIHYTFNDSDFQISENLLAIYLDTHDKIPFEALKYLIAIVIYGGHCTDEWDMRLLNTYIDSYIRNEVVEVMYYKLSSLAYYYMPRDGTFKLYKDFINAMPTTDHPEAFGQHPNADIASQIQESKTLFDTLLTVLPQNTSATV
;
A
#
# COMPACT_ATOMS: atom_id res chain seq x y z
N MET A 1 -4.77 -2.88 -4.77
CA MET A 1 -5.89 -3.29 -3.90
C MET A 1 -6.84 -4.30 -4.54
N LYS A 2 -7.37 -4.04 -5.75
CA LYS A 2 -8.32 -4.93 -6.44
C LYS A 2 -7.87 -6.39 -6.50
N ARG A 3 -6.65 -6.63 -6.98
CA ARG A 3 -6.01 -7.96 -7.03
C ARG A 3 -6.00 -8.68 -5.67
N LEU A 4 -5.69 -7.98 -4.57
CA LEU A 4 -5.68 -8.60 -3.23
C LEU A 4 -7.07 -9.09 -2.84
N TYR A 5 -8.10 -8.27 -3.08
CA TYR A 5 -9.48 -8.64 -2.78
C TYR A 5 -10.01 -9.76 -3.68
N GLU A 6 -9.44 -9.96 -4.87
CA GLU A 6 -9.73 -11.14 -5.70
C GLU A 6 -9.14 -12.43 -5.10
N LEU A 7 -7.99 -12.33 -4.41
CA LEU A 7 -7.33 -13.46 -3.75
C LEU A 7 -7.93 -13.80 -2.39
N ILE A 8 -8.50 -12.83 -1.67
CA ILE A 8 -9.16 -13.05 -0.38
C ILE A 8 -10.43 -13.89 -0.59
N THR A 9 -10.59 -14.95 0.21
CA THR A 9 -11.78 -15.79 0.15
C THR A 9 -12.91 -15.25 1.05
N PRO A 10 -14.19 -15.54 0.74
CA PRO A 10 -15.31 -15.16 1.61
C PRO A 10 -15.20 -15.73 3.03
N GLU A 11 -14.59 -16.91 3.18
CA GLU A 11 -14.35 -17.54 4.48
C GLU A 11 -13.31 -16.75 5.29
N GLN A 12 -12.22 -16.32 4.64
CA GLN A 12 -11.22 -15.45 5.28
C GLN A 12 -11.85 -14.13 5.75
N PHE A 13 -12.81 -13.60 4.99
CA PHE A 13 -13.50 -12.36 5.31
C PHE A 13 -14.41 -12.44 6.55
N GLN A 14 -14.80 -13.66 6.97
CA GLN A 14 -15.71 -13.91 8.10
C GLN A 14 -15.09 -14.76 9.21
N ARG A 15 -13.77 -14.99 9.19
CA ARG A 15 -13.13 -15.97 10.08
C ARG A 15 -13.00 -15.55 11.55
N VAL A 16 -13.13 -14.26 11.85
CA VAL A 16 -12.82 -13.67 13.16
C VAL A 16 -14.11 -13.33 13.91
N LYS A 17 -14.15 -13.53 15.23
CA LYS A 17 -15.32 -13.21 16.07
C LYS A 17 -15.68 -11.72 16.05
N GLN A 18 -14.67 -10.86 16.09
CA GLN A 18 -14.80 -9.40 15.98
C GLN A 18 -14.87 -8.97 14.51
N ASP A 19 -15.89 -9.45 13.83
CA ASP A 19 -16.00 -9.48 12.37
C ASP A 19 -15.95 -8.08 11.71
N GLU A 20 -16.68 -7.09 12.23
CA GLU A 20 -16.66 -5.71 11.71
C GLU A 20 -15.28 -5.07 11.86
N LYS A 21 -14.67 -5.17 13.05
CA LYS A 21 -13.36 -4.57 13.33
C LYS A 21 -12.28 -5.19 12.45
N TYR A 22 -12.35 -6.51 12.29
CA TYR A 22 -11.48 -7.26 11.41
C TYR A 22 -11.60 -6.81 9.95
N ARG A 23 -12.83 -6.73 9.40
CA ARG A 23 -13.06 -6.28 8.02
C ARG A 23 -12.53 -4.88 7.75
N LYS A 24 -12.72 -3.97 8.71
CA LYS A 24 -12.16 -2.61 8.66
C LYS A 24 -10.63 -2.65 8.60
N LEU A 25 -9.98 -3.34 9.54
CA LEU A 25 -8.51 -3.42 9.57
C LEU A 25 -7.92 -4.20 8.38
N LEU A 26 -8.63 -5.20 7.86
CA LEU A 26 -8.26 -5.90 6.63
C LEU A 26 -8.27 -4.96 5.42
N PHE A 27 -9.29 -4.10 5.33
CA PHE A 27 -9.39 -3.09 4.27
C PHE A 27 -8.24 -2.09 4.35
N THR A 28 -7.92 -1.57 5.53
CA THR A 28 -6.81 -0.62 5.67
C THR A 28 -5.45 -1.28 5.50
N LEU A 29 -5.29 -2.55 5.89
CA LEU A 29 -4.08 -3.33 5.60
C LEU A 29 -3.88 -3.55 4.10
N ALA A 30 -4.94 -3.87 3.36
CA ALA A 30 -4.88 -4.01 1.90
C ALA A 30 -4.59 -2.67 1.20
N PHE A 31 -5.11 -1.57 1.74
CA PHE A 31 -4.78 -0.22 1.27
C PHE A 31 -3.31 0.11 1.54
N PHE A 32 -2.83 -0.09 2.77
CA PHE A 32 -1.42 0.07 3.17
C PHE A 32 -0.48 -0.70 2.25
N HIS A 33 -0.73 -2.00 2.04
CA HIS A 33 0.09 -2.84 1.16
C HIS A 33 0.12 -2.29 -0.27
N SER A 34 -1.01 -1.80 -0.76
CA SER A 34 -1.10 -1.18 -2.10
C SER A 34 -0.28 0.11 -2.18
N ILE A 35 -0.38 0.99 -1.17
CA ILE A 35 0.39 2.23 -1.10
C ILE A 35 1.89 1.95 -1.09
N VAL A 36 2.33 1.02 -0.25
CA VAL A 36 3.76 0.68 -0.09
C VAL A 36 4.37 0.15 -1.39
N ILE A 37 3.64 -0.72 -2.12
CA ILE A 37 4.08 -1.23 -3.42
C ILE A 37 4.10 -0.13 -4.49
N GLU A 38 2.99 0.57 -4.67
CA GLU A 38 2.81 1.50 -5.79
C GLU A 38 3.61 2.79 -5.61
N ARG A 39 4.03 3.11 -4.37
CA ARG A 39 4.89 4.27 -4.08
C ARG A 39 6.22 4.25 -4.84
N LYS A 40 6.70 3.08 -5.28
CA LYS A 40 7.89 2.97 -6.15
C LYS A 40 7.77 3.77 -7.46
N LYS A 41 6.54 4.08 -7.91
CA LYS A 41 6.28 4.93 -9.09
C LYS A 41 6.88 6.33 -9.00
N PHE A 42 7.21 6.79 -7.79
CA PHE A 42 7.83 8.10 -7.57
C PHE A 42 9.37 8.01 -7.50
N LEU A 43 9.96 6.86 -7.85
CA LEU A 43 11.40 6.62 -7.82
C LEU A 43 11.99 7.04 -6.45
N GLN A 44 13.05 7.85 -6.46
CA GLN A 44 13.75 8.34 -5.27
C GLN A 44 12.90 9.26 -4.38
N LEU A 45 11.80 9.84 -4.89
CA LEU A 45 10.85 10.58 -4.05
C LEU A 45 9.87 9.65 -3.34
N GLY A 46 9.72 8.42 -3.83
CA GLY A 46 8.90 7.38 -3.23
C GLY A 46 9.64 6.65 -2.12
N TRP A 47 10.73 5.98 -2.51
CA TRP A 47 11.62 5.22 -1.64
C TRP A 47 13.07 5.58 -1.97
N ASN A 48 13.93 5.73 -0.97
CA ASN A 48 15.35 5.96 -1.19
C ASN A 48 16.00 4.73 -1.84
N ILE A 49 15.59 3.53 -1.42
CA ILE A 49 16.08 2.25 -1.95
C ILE A 49 14.92 1.46 -2.58
N HIS A 50 15.22 0.72 -3.66
CA HIS A 50 14.23 -0.13 -4.32
C HIS A 50 13.96 -1.41 -3.50
N TYR A 51 12.79 -1.47 -2.85
CA TYR A 51 12.32 -2.63 -2.10
C TYR A 51 11.30 -3.45 -2.88
N THR A 52 11.26 -4.75 -2.62
CA THR A 52 10.30 -5.68 -3.24
C THR A 52 9.38 -6.28 -2.19
N PHE A 53 8.27 -5.60 -1.94
CA PHE A 53 7.18 -6.12 -1.10
C PHE A 53 6.32 -7.10 -1.91
N ASN A 54 5.92 -8.20 -1.29
CA ASN A 54 5.28 -9.33 -1.96
C ASN A 54 3.99 -9.78 -1.24
N ASP A 55 3.27 -10.71 -1.87
CA ASP A 55 1.99 -11.20 -1.35
C ASP A 55 2.11 -11.91 -0.01
N SER A 56 3.27 -12.50 0.31
CA SER A 56 3.49 -13.16 1.60
C SER A 56 3.54 -12.16 2.74
N ASP A 57 4.08 -10.95 2.52
CA ASP A 57 4.07 -9.86 3.51
C ASP A 57 2.63 -9.51 3.89
N PHE A 58 1.73 -9.44 2.90
CA PHE A 58 0.31 -9.20 3.13
C PHE A 58 -0.37 -10.38 3.84
N GLN A 59 -0.17 -11.60 3.36
CA GLN A 59 -0.79 -12.81 3.93
C GLN A 59 -0.39 -13.05 5.39
N ILE A 60 0.89 -12.87 5.73
CA ILE A 60 1.37 -13.00 7.11
C ILE A 60 0.75 -11.90 7.98
N SER A 61 0.69 -10.66 7.48
CA SER A 61 0.07 -9.54 8.20
C SER A 61 -1.43 -9.76 8.46
N GLU A 62 -2.15 -10.29 7.48
CA GLU A 62 -3.59 -10.59 7.58
C GLU A 62 -3.85 -11.73 8.57
N ASN A 63 -3.03 -12.78 8.55
CA ASN A 63 -3.09 -13.87 9.53
C ASN A 63 -2.80 -13.38 10.95
N LEU A 64 -1.78 -12.54 11.10
CA LEU A 64 -1.45 -11.92 12.38
C LEU A 64 -2.63 -11.11 12.91
N LEU A 65 -3.26 -10.31 12.05
CA LEU A 65 -4.43 -9.52 12.40
C LEU A 65 -5.56 -10.40 12.95
N ALA A 66 -5.88 -11.51 12.27
CA ALA A 66 -6.93 -12.41 12.72
C ALA A 66 -6.61 -13.06 14.07
N ILE A 67 -5.39 -13.60 14.23
CA ILE A 67 -4.96 -14.25 15.48
C ILE A 67 -5.10 -13.28 16.67
N TYR A 68 -4.65 -12.04 16.49
CA TYR A 68 -4.69 -11.05 17.56
C TYR A 68 -6.11 -10.61 17.91
N LEU A 69 -6.99 -10.44 16.92
CA LEU A 69 -8.40 -10.07 17.15
C LEU A 69 -9.24 -11.21 17.73
N ASP A 70 -8.88 -12.48 17.49
CA ASP A 70 -9.57 -13.62 18.10
C ASP A 70 -9.09 -13.91 19.53
N THR A 71 -7.83 -13.59 19.84
CA THR A 71 -7.20 -13.89 21.13
C THR A 71 -7.43 -12.79 22.18
N HIS A 72 -7.61 -11.54 21.77
CA HIS A 72 -7.70 -10.40 22.68
C HIS A 72 -9.04 -9.67 22.57
N ASP A 73 -9.65 -9.34 23.71
CA ASP A 73 -10.89 -8.54 23.73
C ASP A 73 -10.67 -7.11 23.21
N LYS A 74 -9.51 -6.53 23.53
CA LYS A 74 -9.08 -5.21 23.06
C LYS A 74 -7.99 -5.37 22.02
N ILE A 75 -8.12 -4.62 20.92
CA ILE A 75 -7.15 -4.64 19.82
C ILE A 75 -5.82 -4.02 20.30
N PRO A 76 -4.70 -4.76 20.30
CA PRO A 76 -3.41 -4.22 20.70
C PRO A 76 -2.74 -3.54 19.51
N PHE A 77 -3.18 -2.32 19.19
CA PHE A 77 -2.72 -1.54 18.03
C PHE A 77 -1.19 -1.38 17.98
N GLU A 78 -0.55 -1.07 19.10
CA GLU A 78 0.92 -0.90 19.14
C GLU A 78 1.66 -2.19 18.76
N ALA A 79 1.19 -3.34 19.23
CA ALA A 79 1.79 -4.63 18.88
C ALA A 79 1.59 -4.94 17.39
N LEU A 80 0.39 -4.70 16.85
CA LEU A 80 0.11 -4.91 15.43
C LEU A 80 0.95 -3.99 14.54
N LYS A 81 1.05 -2.70 14.89
CA LYS A 81 1.89 -1.73 14.17
C LYS A 81 3.35 -2.16 14.17
N TYR A 82 3.88 -2.54 15.33
CA TYR A 82 5.27 -3.00 15.45
C TYR A 82 5.52 -4.25 14.58
N LEU A 83 4.67 -5.27 14.70
CA LEU A 83 4.86 -6.52 13.97
C LEU A 83 4.71 -6.32 12.45
N ILE A 84 3.73 -5.54 12.01
CA ILE A 84 3.53 -5.31 10.57
C ILE A 84 4.63 -4.42 10.01
N ALA A 85 4.86 -3.22 10.55
CA ALA A 85 5.81 -2.29 9.95
C ALA A 85 7.27 -2.64 10.21
N ILE A 86 7.64 -3.11 11.41
CA ILE A 86 9.06 -3.34 11.74
C ILE A 86 9.46 -4.77 11.40
N VAL A 87 8.66 -5.76 11.77
CA VAL A 87 9.06 -7.17 11.61
C VAL A 87 8.79 -7.68 10.20
N ILE A 88 7.58 -7.46 9.66
CA ILE A 88 7.19 -8.01 8.35
C ILE A 88 7.75 -7.14 7.22
N TYR A 89 7.29 -5.89 7.11
CA TYR A 89 7.71 -5.01 6.01
C TYR A 89 9.10 -4.42 6.24
N GLY A 90 9.44 -4.10 7.49
CA GLY A 90 10.74 -3.54 7.85
C GLY A 90 11.91 -4.49 7.65
N GLY A 91 11.66 -5.80 7.57
CA GLY A 91 12.68 -6.78 7.19
C GLY A 91 13.27 -6.56 5.79
N HIS A 92 12.55 -5.84 4.91
CA HIS A 92 13.04 -5.44 3.59
C HIS A 92 13.80 -4.12 3.60
N CYS A 93 13.46 -3.24 4.55
CA CYS A 93 13.94 -1.86 4.57
C CYS A 93 15.28 -1.73 5.29
N THR A 94 16.24 -1.10 4.62
CA THR A 94 17.60 -0.88 5.14
C THR A 94 17.91 0.58 5.45
N ASP A 95 17.15 1.52 4.90
CA ASP A 95 17.30 2.96 5.13
C ASP A 95 16.40 3.44 6.27
N GLU A 96 16.94 4.30 7.14
CA GLU A 96 16.23 4.79 8.33
C GLU A 96 15.06 5.72 7.97
N TRP A 97 15.18 6.51 6.90
CA TRP A 97 14.12 7.41 6.45
C TRP A 97 12.98 6.65 5.80
N ASP A 98 13.29 5.61 5.01
CA ASP A 98 12.30 4.69 4.47
C ASP A 98 11.57 3.92 5.59
N MET A 99 12.29 3.51 6.64
CA MET A 99 11.67 2.92 7.84
C MET A 99 10.74 3.89 8.56
N ARG A 100 11.13 5.16 8.72
CA ARG A 100 10.27 6.20 9.30
C ARG A 100 9.01 6.42 8.48
N LEU A 101 9.12 6.44 7.16
CA LEU A 101 8.00 6.58 6.24
C LEU A 101 7.02 5.39 6.38
N LEU A 102 7.54 4.16 6.39
CA LEU A 102 6.74 2.95 6.58
C LEU A 102 5.96 2.98 7.91
N ASN A 103 6.64 3.38 8.99
CA ASN A 103 6.00 3.56 10.30
C ASN A 103 4.92 4.65 10.29
N THR A 104 5.12 5.73 9.54
CA THR A 104 4.12 6.80 9.41
C THR A 104 2.86 6.29 8.73
N TYR A 105 3.02 5.46 7.69
CA TYR A 105 1.87 4.85 7.03
C TYR A 105 1.10 3.91 7.94
N ILE A 106 1.78 2.95 8.61
CA ILE A 106 1.07 1.97 9.44
C ILE A 106 0.31 2.65 10.58
N ASP A 107 0.89 3.72 11.16
CA ASP A 107 0.26 4.48 12.24
C ASP A 107 -1.04 5.15 11.79
N SER A 108 -1.11 5.60 10.53
CA SER A 108 -2.32 6.18 9.96
C SER A 108 -3.43 5.15 9.66
N TYR A 109 -3.07 3.89 9.40
CA TYR A 109 -3.97 2.84 8.91
C TYR A 109 -4.37 1.79 9.96
N ILE A 110 -3.58 1.61 11.01
CA ILE A 110 -3.83 0.66 12.11
C ILE A 110 -3.94 1.46 13.42
N ARG A 111 -5.11 2.06 13.63
CA ARG A 111 -5.43 2.86 14.82
C ARG A 111 -6.91 2.74 15.18
N ASN A 112 -7.27 3.19 16.37
CA ASN A 112 -8.63 3.03 16.90
C ASN A 112 -9.68 3.79 16.06
N GLU A 113 -9.31 4.95 15.53
CA GLU A 113 -10.15 5.84 14.75
C GLU A 113 -10.62 5.19 13.44
N VAL A 114 -9.82 4.30 12.85
CA VAL A 114 -10.20 3.52 11.66
C VAL A 114 -11.39 2.60 11.95
N VAL A 115 -11.49 2.12 13.18
CA VAL A 115 -12.54 1.21 13.62
C VAL A 115 -13.79 1.99 14.04
N GLU A 116 -13.62 3.10 14.74
CA GLU A 116 -14.71 3.88 15.34
C GLU A 116 -15.36 4.89 14.38
N VAL A 117 -14.57 5.55 13.52
CA VAL A 117 -15.05 6.65 12.68
C VAL A 117 -15.70 6.10 11.42
N MET A 118 -16.97 6.45 11.21
CA MET A 118 -17.68 6.17 9.96
C MET A 118 -17.06 6.96 8.82
N TYR A 119 -16.85 6.29 7.67
CA TYR A 119 -16.23 6.90 6.48
C TYR A 119 -14.85 7.53 6.76
N TYR A 120 -14.06 6.89 7.63
CA TYR A 120 -12.68 7.31 7.90
C TYR A 120 -11.90 7.51 6.59
N LYS A 121 -11.29 8.69 6.42
CA LYS A 121 -10.54 9.04 5.22
C LYS A 121 -9.17 8.38 5.24
N LEU A 122 -8.84 7.64 4.19
CA LEU A 122 -7.54 6.96 4.05
C LEU A 122 -6.48 7.82 3.34
N SER A 123 -6.93 8.89 2.68
CA SER A 123 -6.10 9.91 2.04
C SER A 123 -6.78 11.28 2.19
N SER A 124 -6.07 12.35 1.84
CA SER A 124 -6.63 13.70 1.71
C SER A 124 -7.75 13.78 0.65
N LEU A 125 -7.81 12.81 -0.27
CA LEU A 125 -8.76 12.78 -1.37
C LEU A 125 -10.10 12.17 -0.95
N ALA A 126 -11.21 12.71 -1.48
CA ALA A 126 -12.56 12.37 -1.06
C ALA A 126 -13.01 10.94 -1.40
N TYR A 127 -12.35 10.28 -2.36
CA TYR A 127 -12.74 8.97 -2.86
C TYR A 127 -12.11 7.80 -2.11
N TYR A 128 -11.06 8.06 -1.30
CA TYR A 128 -10.44 7.04 -0.47
C TYR A 128 -10.92 7.13 0.96
N TYR A 129 -11.92 6.32 1.28
CA TYR A 129 -12.48 6.25 2.61
C TYR A 129 -12.88 4.81 2.95
N MET A 130 -13.07 4.55 4.24
CA MET A 130 -13.56 3.28 4.74
C MET A 130 -15.01 3.05 4.26
N PRO A 131 -15.30 2.01 3.45
CA PRO A 131 -16.67 1.71 3.07
C PRO A 131 -17.52 1.35 4.28
N ARG A 132 -18.84 1.47 4.14
CA ARG A 132 -19.78 1.01 5.17
C ARG A 132 -19.62 -0.52 5.32
N ASP A 133 -19.66 -0.97 6.57
CA ASP A 133 -19.62 -2.40 6.85
C ASP A 133 -20.76 -3.15 6.17
N GLY A 134 -20.46 -4.37 5.71
CA GLY A 134 -21.40 -5.17 4.94
C GLY A 134 -20.77 -6.41 4.30
N THR A 135 -21.42 -6.91 3.24
CA THR A 135 -20.99 -8.14 2.57
C THR A 135 -19.66 -7.96 1.85
N PHE A 136 -18.93 -9.07 1.67
CA PHE A 136 -17.68 -9.08 0.90
C PHE A 136 -17.84 -8.49 -0.52
N LYS A 137 -19.02 -8.69 -1.14
CA LYS A 137 -19.33 -8.11 -2.44
C LYS A 137 -19.37 -6.59 -2.41
N LEU A 138 -19.93 -5.97 -1.37
CA LEU A 138 -19.97 -4.50 -1.24
C LEU A 138 -18.57 -3.89 -1.17
N TYR A 139 -17.64 -4.56 -0.46
CA TYR A 139 -16.24 -4.13 -0.43
C TYR A 139 -15.59 -4.22 -1.81
N LYS A 140 -15.82 -5.32 -2.54
CA LYS A 140 -15.33 -5.47 -3.92
C LYS A 140 -15.90 -4.42 -4.87
N ASP A 141 -17.21 -4.17 -4.79
CA ASP A 141 -17.90 -3.18 -5.61
C ASP A 141 -17.38 -1.77 -5.31
N PHE A 142 -17.13 -1.45 -4.04
CA PHE A 142 -16.49 -0.19 -3.64
C PHE A 142 -15.09 -0.04 -4.23
N ILE A 143 -14.25 -1.08 -4.15
CA ILE A 143 -12.91 -1.08 -4.72
C ILE A 143 -12.94 -0.90 -6.24
N ASN A 144 -13.91 -1.52 -6.92
CA ASN A 144 -14.09 -1.37 -8.37
C ASN A 144 -14.59 0.03 -8.78
N ALA A 145 -15.24 0.76 -7.89
CA ALA A 145 -15.70 2.12 -8.13
C ALA A 145 -14.62 3.18 -7.90
N MET A 146 -13.48 2.82 -7.30
CA MET A 146 -12.36 3.75 -7.12
C MET A 146 -11.70 4.10 -8.46
N PRO A 147 -11.04 5.27 -8.57
CA PRO A 147 -10.34 5.67 -9.79
C PRO A 147 -9.31 4.64 -10.24
N THR A 148 -9.12 4.51 -11.55
CA THR A 148 -8.10 3.62 -12.14
C THR A 148 -6.71 4.25 -12.11
N THR A 149 -6.64 5.58 -12.06
CA THR A 149 -5.39 6.33 -12.00
C THR A 149 -5.34 7.13 -10.71
N ASP A 150 -4.35 6.82 -9.87
CA ASP A 150 -4.26 7.36 -8.52
C ASP A 150 -3.38 8.61 -8.48
N HIS A 151 -3.98 9.73 -8.06
CA HIS A 151 -3.29 11.00 -7.90
C HIS A 151 -2.20 10.91 -6.80
N PRO A 152 -1.10 11.67 -6.85
CA PRO A 152 0.00 11.56 -5.89
C PRO A 152 -0.39 11.74 -4.41
N GLU A 153 -1.41 12.55 -4.16
CA GLU A 153 -1.99 12.81 -2.84
C GLU A 153 -2.61 11.55 -2.21
N ALA A 154 -2.99 10.55 -3.02
CA ALA A 154 -3.39 9.22 -2.54
C ALA A 154 -2.28 8.57 -1.70
N PHE A 155 -1.03 8.85 -2.06
CA PHE A 155 0.19 8.37 -1.43
C PHE A 155 0.78 9.38 -0.45
N GLY A 156 0.09 10.51 -0.18
CA GLY A 156 0.64 11.60 0.63
C GLY A 156 1.77 12.37 -0.04
N GLN A 157 1.87 12.32 -1.38
CA GLN A 157 2.84 13.09 -2.16
C GLN A 157 2.25 14.38 -2.72
N HIS A 158 3.11 15.34 -3.01
CA HIS A 158 2.74 16.52 -3.80
C HIS A 158 2.70 16.18 -5.30
N PRO A 159 1.82 16.80 -6.12
CA PRO A 159 1.74 16.55 -7.57
C PRO A 159 3.07 16.63 -8.32
N ASN A 160 3.99 17.50 -7.88
CA ASN A 160 5.34 17.62 -8.45
C ASN A 160 6.16 16.32 -8.39
N ALA A 161 5.88 15.41 -7.45
CA ALA A 161 6.57 14.13 -7.38
C ALA A 161 6.30 13.26 -8.61
N ASP A 162 5.07 13.33 -9.13
CA ASP A 162 4.67 12.62 -10.35
C ASP A 162 5.34 13.23 -11.58
N ILE A 163 5.33 14.57 -11.68
CA ILE A 163 6.03 15.30 -12.75
C ILE A 163 7.52 14.95 -12.76
N ALA A 164 8.17 14.99 -11.60
CA ALA A 164 9.58 14.66 -11.48
C ALA A 164 9.88 13.21 -11.90
N SER A 165 9.03 12.25 -11.49
CA SER A 165 9.16 10.86 -11.90
C SER A 165 9.01 10.69 -13.41
N GLN A 166 7.97 11.27 -14.01
CA GLN A 166 7.73 11.21 -15.45
C GLN A 166 8.87 11.80 -16.28
N ILE A 167 9.47 12.91 -15.82
CA ILE A 167 10.67 13.50 -16.44
C ILE A 167 11.84 12.51 -16.39
N GLN A 168 12.05 11.86 -15.24
CA GLN A 168 13.16 10.92 -15.06
C GLN A 168 12.98 9.66 -15.91
N GLU A 169 11.79 9.06 -15.90
CA GLU A 169 11.47 7.91 -16.74
C GLU A 169 11.62 8.23 -18.23
N SER A 170 11.16 9.41 -18.66
CA SER A 170 11.31 9.88 -20.05
C SER A 170 12.78 9.98 -20.46
N LYS A 171 13.65 10.51 -19.58
CA LYS A 171 15.10 10.54 -19.83
C LYS A 171 15.68 9.15 -19.96
N THR A 172 15.35 8.24 -19.03
CA THR A 172 15.81 6.84 -19.08
C THR A 172 15.36 6.13 -20.35
N LEU A 173 14.14 6.39 -20.83
CA LEU A 173 13.64 5.89 -22.10
C LEU A 173 14.49 6.42 -23.27
N PHE A 174 14.72 7.73 -23.35
CA PHE A 174 15.52 8.31 -24.43
C PHE A 174 16.97 7.83 -24.42
N ASP A 175 17.59 7.71 -23.24
CA ASP A 175 18.94 7.17 -23.09
C ASP A 175 18.99 5.71 -23.59
N THR A 176 17.98 4.90 -23.23
CA THR A 176 17.87 3.50 -23.70
C THR A 176 17.65 3.44 -25.22
N LEU A 177 16.91 4.38 -25.81
CA LEU A 177 16.73 4.44 -27.26
C LEU A 177 18.06 4.77 -27.95
N LEU A 178 18.82 5.73 -27.41
CA LEU A 178 20.13 6.10 -27.92
C LEU A 178 21.15 4.95 -27.88
N THR A 179 21.08 4.05 -26.89
CA THR A 179 21.96 2.88 -26.86
C THR A 179 21.60 1.80 -27.88
N VAL A 180 20.33 1.72 -28.29
CA VAL A 180 19.86 0.76 -29.31
C VAL A 180 20.11 1.27 -30.74
N LEU A 181 20.26 2.59 -30.92
CA LEU A 181 20.57 3.15 -32.23
C LEU A 181 21.92 2.63 -32.74
N PRO A 182 22.02 2.28 -34.04
CA PRO A 182 23.29 1.89 -34.62
C PRO A 182 24.28 3.04 -34.47
N GLN A 183 25.38 2.80 -33.76
CA GLN A 183 26.50 3.72 -33.79
C GLN A 183 27.11 3.62 -35.19
N ASN A 184 26.78 4.57 -36.06
CA ASN A 184 27.50 4.74 -37.31
C ASN A 184 28.94 5.15 -36.96
N THR A 185 29.80 4.15 -36.73
CA THR A 185 31.24 4.31 -36.80
C THR A 185 31.56 4.63 -38.24
N SER A 186 31.61 5.93 -38.52
CA SER A 186 32.25 6.45 -39.72
C SER A 186 33.68 5.90 -39.74
N ALA A 187 33.90 4.87 -40.54
CA ALA A 187 35.23 4.43 -40.92
C ALA A 187 35.86 5.55 -41.74
N THR A 188 36.59 6.44 -41.08
CA THR A 188 37.51 7.36 -41.77
C THR A 188 38.84 6.65 -41.96
N VAL A 189 39.06 6.28 -43.23
CA VAL A 189 40.31 5.88 -43.88
C VAL A 189 41.38 6.95 -43.72
#